data_AF-A0A098PY79-F1
#
_entry.id   AF-A0A098PY79-F1
#
_cell.length_a   1.000
_cell.length_b   1.000
_cell.length_c   1.000
_cell.angle_alpha   90.00
_cell.angle_beta   90.00
_cell.angle_gamma   90.00
#
_symmetry.space_group_name_H-M   'P 1'
#
loop_
_entity.id
_entity.type
_entity.pdbx_description
1 polymer ?
#
loop_
_entity_poly.entity_id
_entity_poly.type
_entity_poly.pdbx_seq_one_letter_code
_entity_poly.pdbx_strand_id
1 'polypeptide(L)'
;MRNRKLTGQWAGFSFQNGYLITPEGRAMEPWQLSHLSLTCDIAREWTKMMDEGRSKTRPKRPANVIFIRDRFRKKIEKKPGPQVVATGFAAECAGSSLPKARKHKGRV
;
A
#
# COMPACT_ATOMS: atom_id res chain seq x y z
N MET A 1 -20.49 -17.49 -25.09
CA MET A 1 -20.26 -17.66 -23.63
C MET A 1 -21.63 -17.65 -22.93
N ARG A 2 -21.94 -18.60 -22.05
CA ARG A 2 -23.28 -18.67 -21.41
C ARG A 2 -23.47 -17.46 -20.48
N ASN A 3 -24.56 -16.72 -20.67
CA ASN A 3 -25.01 -15.68 -19.74
C ASN A 3 -25.35 -16.31 -18.38
N ARG A 4 -24.37 -16.47 -17.50
CA ARG A 4 -24.61 -16.83 -16.09
C ARG A 4 -25.19 -15.59 -15.40
N LYS A 5 -26.47 -15.65 -15.06
CA LYS A 5 -27.13 -14.65 -14.23
C LYS A 5 -26.47 -14.66 -12.84
N LEU A 6 -25.79 -13.57 -12.49
CA LEU A 6 -25.21 -13.40 -11.16
C LEU A 6 -26.35 -13.22 -10.14
N THR A 7 -26.28 -13.91 -9.00
CA THR A 7 -27.30 -13.90 -7.92
C THR A 7 -26.76 -13.25 -6.65
N GLY A 8 -27.63 -12.71 -5.78
CA GLY A 8 -27.24 -12.07 -4.51
C GLY A 8 -26.85 -10.60 -4.66
N GLN A 9 -25.89 -10.10 -3.89
CA GLN A 9 -25.36 -8.71 -4.00
C GLN A 9 -24.79 -8.37 -5.39
N TRP A 10 -24.56 -9.41 -6.21
CA TRP A 10 -24.11 -9.29 -7.59
C TRP A 10 -25.25 -9.31 -8.61
N ALA A 11 -26.51 -9.31 -8.16
CA ALA A 11 -27.67 -9.25 -9.05
C ALA A 11 -27.66 -7.98 -9.91
N GLY A 12 -27.90 -8.14 -11.21
CA GLY A 12 -27.90 -7.04 -12.16
C GLY A 12 -26.53 -6.67 -12.71
N PHE A 13 -25.43 -7.21 -12.16
CA PHE A 13 -24.14 -7.18 -12.85
C PHE A 13 -24.13 -8.21 -13.98
N SER A 14 -23.60 -7.84 -15.13
CA SER A 14 -23.43 -8.77 -16.26
C SER A 14 -22.19 -8.44 -17.08
N PHE A 15 -21.65 -9.44 -17.78
CA PHE A 15 -20.55 -9.21 -18.73
C PHE A 15 -21.08 -9.29 -20.15
N GLN A 16 -20.88 -8.22 -20.93
CA GLN A 16 -21.32 -8.12 -22.31
C GLN A 16 -20.18 -7.59 -23.18
N ASN A 17 -19.80 -8.34 -24.22
CA ASN A 17 -18.75 -7.95 -25.17
C ASN A 17 -17.40 -7.51 -24.51
N GLY A 18 -17.05 -8.10 -23.36
CA GLY A 18 -15.85 -7.73 -22.59
C GLY A 18 -16.02 -6.56 -21.62
N TYR A 19 -17.18 -5.91 -21.61
CA TYR A 19 -17.55 -4.87 -20.66
C TYR A 19 -18.26 -5.47 -19.45
N LEU A 20 -18.04 -4.89 -18.28
CA LEU A 20 -18.86 -5.17 -17.09
C LEU A 20 -19.98 -4.14 -17.02
N ILE A 21 -21.23 -4.60 -17.10
CA ILE A 21 -22.42 -3.77 -16.95
C ILE A 21 -22.87 -3.83 -15.50
N THR A 22 -23.02 -2.67 -14.85
CA THR A 22 -23.55 -2.55 -13.49
C THR A 22 -25.09 -2.60 -13.51
N PRO A 23 -25.75 -2.92 -12.39
CA PRO A 23 -27.22 -2.86 -12.29
C PRO A 23 -27.79 -1.48 -12.60
N GLU A 24 -27.02 -0.40 -12.45
CA GLU A 24 -27.44 0.96 -12.82
C GLU A 24 -27.33 1.24 -14.33
N GLY A 25 -26.93 0.24 -15.13
CA GLY A 25 -26.76 0.37 -16.57
C GLY A 25 -25.44 1.01 -17.01
N ARG A 26 -24.47 1.17 -16.10
CA ARG A 26 -23.15 1.70 -16.45
C ARG A 26 -22.28 0.60 -17.04
N ALA A 27 -21.61 0.90 -18.16
CA ALA A 27 -20.63 0.00 -18.75
C ALA A 27 -19.22 0.37 -18.27
N MET A 28 -18.51 -0.61 -17.73
CA MET A 28 -17.08 -0.51 -17.42
C MET A 28 -16.26 -1.17 -18.52
N GLU A 29 -15.29 -0.42 -19.04
CA GLU A 29 -14.41 -0.87 -20.10
C GLU A 29 -13.34 -1.85 -19.59
N PRO A 30 -12.75 -2.69 -20.47
CA PRO A 30 -11.72 -3.63 -20.07
C PRO A 30 -10.52 -3.00 -19.33
N TRP A 31 -10.07 -1.80 -19.74
CA TRP A 31 -8.95 -1.13 -19.07
C TRP A 31 -9.31 -0.63 -17.67
N GLN A 32 -10.57 -0.26 -17.44
CA GLN A 32 -11.07 0.14 -16.12
C GLN A 32 -11.08 -1.07 -15.19
N LEU A 33 -11.46 -2.24 -15.70
CA LEU A 33 -11.39 -3.49 -14.95
C LEU A 33 -9.95 -3.87 -14.58
N SER A 34 -9.00 -3.67 -15.50
CA SER A 34 -7.57 -3.86 -15.22
C SER A 34 -7.06 -2.89 -14.15
N HIS A 35 -7.54 -1.65 -14.15
CA HIS A 35 -7.21 -0.70 -13.10
C HIS A 35 -7.78 -1.13 -11.75
N LEU A 36 -9.05 -1.55 -11.72
CA LEU A 36 -9.71 -2.07 -10.51
C LEU A 36 -8.98 -3.29 -9.94
N SER A 37 -8.58 -4.25 -10.80
CA SER A 37 -7.83 -5.43 -10.34
C SER A 37 -6.49 -5.04 -9.72
N LEU A 38 -5.77 -4.11 -10.35
CA LEU A 38 -4.50 -3.60 -9.84
C LEU A 38 -4.68 -2.93 -8.46
N THR A 39 -5.70 -2.09 -8.30
CA THR A 39 -6.00 -1.45 -7.00
C THR A 39 -6.31 -2.50 -5.92
N CYS A 40 -7.11 -3.52 -6.25
CA CYS A 40 -7.40 -4.61 -5.33
C CYS A 40 -6.14 -5.40 -4.95
N ASP A 41 -5.24 -5.67 -5.90
CA ASP A 41 -3.99 -6.39 -5.64
C ASP A 41 -3.04 -5.59 -4.74
N ILE A 42 -2.92 -4.27 -4.98
CA ILE A 42 -2.16 -3.38 -4.10
C ILE A 42 -2.75 -3.39 -2.69
N ALA A 43 -4.08 -3.30 -2.56
CA ALA A 43 -4.75 -3.34 -1.26
C ALA A 43 -4.49 -4.66 -0.53
N ARG A 44 -4.59 -5.81 -1.22
CA ARG A 44 -4.29 -7.14 -0.65
C ARG A 44 -2.85 -7.25 -0.19
N GLU A 45 -1.91 -6.76 -0.98
CA GLU A 45 -0.50 -6.77 -0.62
C GLU A 45 -0.22 -5.89 0.60
N TRP A 46 -0.87 -4.74 0.71
CA TRP A 46 -0.80 -3.91 1.91
C TRP A 46 -1.38 -4.61 3.14
N THR A 47 -2.57 -5.23 3.02
CA THR A 47 -3.17 -6.00 4.13
C THR A 47 -2.23 -7.10 4.60
N LYS A 48 -1.60 -7.82 3.66
CA LYS A 48 -0.60 -8.87 3.96
C LYS A 48 0.64 -8.29 4.64
N MET A 49 1.13 -7.13 4.20
CA MET A 49 2.24 -6.45 4.86
C MET A 49 1.90 -6.05 6.30
N MET A 50 0.69 -5.56 6.55
CA MET A 50 0.20 -5.22 7.89
C MET A 50 0.05 -6.45 8.76
N ASP A 51 -0.46 -7.54 8.21
CA ASP A 51 -0.66 -8.79 8.93
C ASP A 51 0.67 -9.44 9.35
N GLU A 52 1.63 -9.48 8.43
CA GLU A 52 3.00 -9.90 8.76
C GLU A 52 3.67 -8.98 9.79
N GLY A 53 3.34 -7.69 9.81
CA GLY A 53 3.84 -6.75 10.83
C GLY A 53 3.24 -6.98 12.21
N ARG A 54 2.00 -7.46 12.28
CA ARG A 54 1.35 -7.88 13.53
C ARG A 54 1.84 -9.24 14.01
N SER A 55 2.20 -10.14 13.09
CA SER A 55 2.72 -11.45 13.42
C SER A 55 4.10 -11.36 14.08
N LYS A 56 4.25 -12.01 15.25
CA LYS A 56 5.55 -12.13 15.93
C LYS A 56 6.53 -13.04 15.18
N THR A 57 6.02 -13.89 14.30
CA THR A 57 6.82 -14.88 13.56
C THR A 57 6.82 -14.55 12.08
N ARG A 58 8.02 -14.47 11.49
CA ARG A 58 8.17 -14.25 10.05
C ARG A 58 7.67 -15.48 9.28
N PRO A 59 6.85 -15.32 8.23
CA PRO A 59 6.41 -16.44 7.42
C PRO A 59 7.60 -17.11 6.73
N LYS A 60 7.62 -18.46 6.70
CA LYS A 60 8.61 -19.22 5.94
C LYS A 60 8.39 -18.98 4.44
N ARG A 61 9.42 -18.55 3.74
CA ARG A 61 9.38 -18.25 2.29
C ARG A 61 10.30 -19.22 1.54
N PRO A 62 9.94 -19.59 0.29
CA PRO A 62 10.83 -20.40 -0.54
C PRO A 62 12.11 -19.63 -0.86
N ALA A 63 13.27 -20.28 -0.72
CA ALA A 63 14.59 -19.64 -0.75
C ALA A 63 14.95 -18.98 -2.10
N ASN A 64 14.33 -19.42 -3.19
CA ASN A 64 14.59 -18.96 -4.55
C ASN A 64 13.70 -17.79 -5.00
N VAL A 65 12.71 -17.37 -4.21
CA VAL A 65 11.78 -16.29 -4.60
C VAL A 65 12.08 -15.03 -3.80
N ILE A 66 12.58 -14.01 -4.50
CA ILE A 66 12.77 -12.68 -3.93
C ILE A 66 11.46 -11.90 -4.05
N PHE A 67 10.79 -11.67 -2.93
CA PHE A 67 9.60 -10.83 -2.92
C PHE A 67 10.01 -9.35 -2.93
N ILE A 68 9.50 -8.60 -3.92
CA ILE A 68 9.75 -7.16 -4.06
C ILE A 68 9.42 -6.39 -2.76
N ARG A 69 8.39 -6.82 -2.02
CA ARG A 69 7.99 -6.28 -0.69
C ARG A 69 9.15 -6.27 0.31
N ASP A 70 9.98 -7.32 0.32
CA ASP A 70 11.08 -7.46 1.27
C ASP A 70 12.20 -6.49 0.94
N ARG A 71 12.40 -6.24 -0.35
CA ARG A 71 13.35 -5.26 -0.84
C ARG A 71 12.93 -3.84 -0.43
N PHE A 72 11.63 -3.55 -0.43
CA PHE A 72 11.12 -2.28 0.10
C PHE A 72 11.28 -2.19 1.62
N ARG A 73 10.96 -3.23 2.39
CA ARG A 73 11.17 -3.24 3.85
C ARG A 73 12.63 -3.00 4.22
N LYS A 74 13.58 -3.73 3.61
CA LYS A 74 15.02 -3.51 3.85
C LYS A 74 15.45 -2.07 3.56
N LYS A 75 14.88 -1.44 2.52
CA LYS A 75 15.15 -0.01 2.23
C LYS A 75 14.58 0.93 3.29
N ILE A 76 13.38 0.64 3.81
CA ILE A 76 12.74 1.42 4.88
C ILE A 76 13.53 1.27 6.18
N GLU A 77 13.88 0.04 6.57
CA GLU A 77 14.68 -0.25 7.78
C GLU A 77 16.10 0.33 7.71
N LYS A 78 16.73 0.30 6.52
CA LYS A 78 18.07 0.85 6.32
C LYS A 78 18.10 2.38 6.28
N LYS A 79 16.97 3.08 6.10
CA LYS A 79 16.91 4.54 6.29
C LYS A 79 16.91 4.81 7.80
N PRO A 80 18.00 5.35 8.39
CA PRO A 80 18.01 5.64 9.81
C PRO A 80 17.13 6.87 10.08
N GLY A 81 16.11 6.69 10.93
CA GLY A 81 15.31 7.77 11.52
C GLY A 81 14.08 8.19 10.70
N PRO A 82 13.01 8.67 11.37
CA PRO A 82 11.78 9.06 10.71
C PRO A 82 12.07 10.26 9.82
N GLN A 83 11.87 10.11 8.51
CA GLN A 83 11.48 11.27 7.73
C GLN A 83 10.10 11.64 8.28
N VAL A 84 10.08 12.59 9.21
CA VAL A 84 8.88 13.33 9.57
C VAL A 84 8.41 13.95 8.27
N VAL A 85 7.53 13.26 7.55
CA VAL A 85 6.80 13.86 6.45
C VAL A 85 5.88 14.83 7.17
N ALA A 86 6.21 16.12 7.12
CA ALA A 86 5.34 17.17 7.61
C ALA A 86 4.08 17.18 6.73
N THR A 87 3.15 16.26 6.99
CA THR A 87 1.78 16.37 6.52
C THR A 87 1.13 17.40 7.43
N GLY A 88 1.22 18.66 7.03
CA GLY A 88 0.51 19.75 7.67
C GLY A 88 1.04 21.11 7.25
N PHE A 89 0.17 21.88 6.62
CA PHE A 89 0.24 23.34 6.39
C PHE A 89 0.36 24.16 7.70
N ALA A 90 0.75 23.54 8.83
CA ALA A 90 0.77 24.10 10.17
C ALA A 90 2.16 24.12 10.81
N ALA A 91 3.23 23.84 10.05
CA ALA A 91 4.61 23.84 10.56
C ALA A 91 5.34 25.20 10.41
N GLU A 92 4.66 26.24 9.92
CA GLU A 92 5.28 27.56 9.69
C GLU A 92 5.23 28.50 10.91
N CYS A 93 4.64 28.06 12.03
CA CYS A 93 4.49 28.89 13.23
C CYS A 93 5.09 28.23 14.47
N ALA A 94 6.38 27.85 14.45
CA ALA A 94 7.09 27.51 15.68
C ALA A 94 8.59 27.80 15.55
N GLY A 95 8.93 29.07 15.82
CA GLY A 95 10.06 29.48 16.64
C GLY A 95 11.39 28.73 16.50
N SER A 96 12.32 29.41 15.85
CA SER A 96 13.75 29.40 16.16
C SER A 96 14.08 28.97 17.60
N SER A 97 14.76 27.83 17.78
CA SER A 97 15.41 27.49 19.06
C SER A 97 16.71 26.68 18.85
N LEU A 98 17.80 27.46 18.80
CA LEU A 98 19.19 27.24 19.26
C LEU A 98 19.98 25.96 18.84
N PRO A 99 21.23 26.12 18.33
CA PRO A 99 22.10 24.98 18.05
C PRO A 99 22.68 24.36 19.34
N LYS A 100 22.81 23.02 19.32
CA LYS A 100 23.28 22.19 20.43
C LYS A 100 24.80 22.39 20.68
N ALA A 101 25.16 22.68 21.93
CA ALA A 101 26.54 22.92 22.37
C ALA A 101 27.48 21.70 22.15
N ARG A 102 28.64 21.94 21.52
CA ARG A 102 29.74 20.96 21.40
C ARG A 102 30.50 20.86 22.72
N LYS A 103 30.46 19.70 23.40
CA LYS A 103 31.34 19.41 24.55
C LYS A 103 32.74 19.03 24.05
N HIS A 104 33.73 19.89 24.31
CA HIS A 104 35.14 19.57 24.14
C HIS A 104 35.60 18.70 25.33
N LYS A 105 36.05 17.47 25.08
CA LYS A 105 36.69 16.64 26.12
C LYS A 105 38.12 17.14 26.32
N GLY A 106 38.42 17.64 27.51
CA GLY A 106 39.79 17.89 27.96
C GLY A 106 40.57 16.58 28.11
N ARG A 107 41.86 16.63 27.79
CA ARG A 107 42.84 15.57 27.98
C ARG A 107 43.71 15.98 29.17
N VAL A 108 43.78 15.12 30.19
CA VAL A 108 44.76 15.18 31.28
C VAL A 108 46.08 14.61 30.77
#